data_AF-A0A819N9N5-F1
#
_entry.id   AF-A0A819N9N5-F1
#
_cell.length_a   1.000
_cell.length_b   1.000
_cell.length_c   1.000
_cell.angle_alpha   90.00
_cell.angle_beta   90.00
_cell.angle_gamma   90.00
#
_symmetry.space_group_name_H-M   'P 1'
#
loop_
_entity.id
_entity.type
_entity.pdbx_description
1 polymer ?
#
loop_
_entity_poly.entity_id
_entity_poly.type
_entity_poly.pdbx_seq_one_letter_code
_entity_poly.pdbx_strand_id
1 'polypeptide(L)'
;MLFCGNPNNKQYQRFKLLDIWIKFLEERSNQRSITKDTWDLLLDFSTTIKSDFSNYDHDGAWPTLIDDFVEYVKTSQSQSSSINV
;
A
#
# COMPACT_ATOMS: atom_id res chain seq x y z
N MET A 1 17.08 40.11 0.35
CA MET A 1 15.72 39.56 0.48
C MET A 1 15.58 38.45 -0.55
N LEU A 2 16.03 37.23 -0.21
CA LEU A 2 16.02 36.09 -1.13
C LEU A 2 14.97 35.10 -0.64
N PHE A 3 13.74 35.24 -1.13
CA PHE A 3 12.72 34.19 -1.08
C PHE A 3 12.31 33.86 -2.52
N CYS A 4 13.14 33.07 -3.18
CA CYS A 4 12.70 32.24 -4.30
C CYS A 4 13.13 30.80 -4.01
N GLY A 5 12.50 30.21 -3.00
CA GLY A 5 12.47 28.77 -2.83
C GLY A 5 11.42 28.22 -3.78
N ASN A 6 11.86 27.60 -4.87
CA ASN A 6 11.01 26.97 -5.88
C ASN A 6 10.12 25.90 -5.21
N PRO A 7 8.78 25.96 -5.28
CA PRO A 7 7.89 25.09 -4.50
C PRO A 7 7.81 23.63 -4.98
N ASN A 8 8.50 23.25 -6.06
CA ASN A 8 8.12 22.07 -6.85
C ASN A 8 8.93 20.78 -6.64
N ASN A 9 9.91 20.72 -5.74
CA ASN A 9 10.83 19.58 -5.74
C ASN A 9 10.91 18.86 -4.38
N LYS A 10 9.83 18.85 -3.61
CA LYS A 10 9.66 17.74 -2.65
C LYS A 10 9.29 16.51 -3.46
N GLN A 11 10.30 15.76 -3.88
CA GLN A 11 10.15 14.38 -4.34
C GLN A 11 9.70 13.56 -3.13
N TYR A 12 8.43 13.69 -2.73
CA TYR A 12 7.82 12.77 -1.80
C TYR A 12 7.94 11.40 -2.46
N GLN A 13 8.68 10.48 -1.82
CA GLN A 13 8.74 9.10 -2.28
C GLN A 13 7.30 8.61 -2.39
N ARG A 14 6.82 8.49 -3.63
CA ARG A 14 5.43 8.11 -3.87
C ARG A 14 5.27 6.70 -3.34
N PHE A 15 4.37 6.56 -2.38
CA PHE A 15 3.95 5.28 -1.89
C PHE A 15 3.23 4.54 -3.03
N LYS A 16 3.97 3.73 -3.79
CA LYS A 16 3.46 3.05 -5.00
C LYS A 16 2.30 2.10 -4.70
N LEU A 17 2.24 1.57 -3.47
CA LEU A 17 1.14 0.71 -3.04
C LEU A 17 -0.08 1.53 -2.57
N LEU A 18 0.03 2.85 -2.40
CA LEU A 18 -1.10 3.70 -1.97
C LEU A 18 -2.25 3.63 -2.97
N ASP A 19 -1.96 3.68 -4.26
CA ASP A 19 -2.99 3.64 -5.30
C ASP A 19 -3.76 2.30 -5.26
N ILE A 20 -3.05 1.20 -5.01
CA ILE A 20 -3.64 -0.14 -4.89
C ILE A 20 -4.39 -0.28 -3.57
N TRP A 21 -3.86 0.29 -2.49
CA TRP A 21 -4.49 0.35 -1.18
C TRP A 21 -5.82 1.11 -1.22
N ILE A 22 -5.87 2.26 -1.91
CA ILE A 22 -7.10 3.02 -2.09
C ILE A 22 -8.15 2.18 -2.82
N LYS A 23 -7.78 1.51 -3.93
CA LYS A 23 -8.68 0.62 -4.66
C LYS A 23 -9.21 -0.52 -3.79
N PHE A 24 -8.32 -1.14 -3.02
CA PHE A 24 -8.70 -2.19 -2.07
C PHE A 24 -9.75 -1.69 -1.06
N LEU A 25 -9.58 -0.49 -0.51
CA LEU A 25 -10.56 0.10 0.41
C LEU A 25 -11.90 0.42 -0.27
N GLU A 26 -11.85 0.91 -1.52
CA GLU A 26 -13.05 1.22 -2.32
C GLU A 26 -13.87 -0.05 -2.60
N GLU A 27 -13.22 -1.14 -3.00
CA GLU A 27 -13.87 -2.44 -3.23
C GLU A 27 -14.43 -3.03 -1.93
N ARG A 28 -13.69 -2.88 -0.82
CA ARG A 28 -14.08 -3.48 0.47
C ARG A 28 -15.28 -2.78 1.11
N SER A 29 -15.65 -1.56 0.70
CA SER A 29 -16.87 -0.74 0.97
C SER A 29 -17.43 -0.62 2.42
N ASN A 30 -16.97 -1.45 3.34
CA ASN A 30 -17.46 -1.64 4.71
C ASN A 30 -16.43 -1.18 5.76
N GLN A 31 -15.17 -0.92 5.38
CA GLN A 31 -14.12 -0.41 6.26
C GLN A 31 -13.87 1.09 6.00
N ARG A 32 -14.78 1.94 6.50
CA ARG A 32 -14.64 3.40 6.40
C ARG A 32 -13.75 4.03 7.47
N SER A 33 -13.29 3.23 8.43
CA SER A 33 -12.50 3.70 9.57
C SER A 33 -11.21 2.91 9.65
N ILE A 34 -10.08 3.58 9.43
CA ILE A 34 -8.74 3.05 9.68
C ILE A 34 -8.24 3.67 10.98
N THR A 35 -7.80 2.84 11.93
CA THR A 35 -7.19 3.32 13.17
C THR A 35 -5.80 3.92 12.90
N LYS A 36 -5.37 4.86 13.74
CA LYS A 36 -4.04 5.47 13.62
C LYS A 36 -2.93 4.43 13.61
N ASP A 37 -3.02 3.43 14.50
CA ASP A 37 -2.06 2.33 14.60
C ASP A 37 -1.93 1.55 13.28
N THR A 38 -3.06 1.27 12.62
CA THR A 38 -3.05 0.57 11.32
C THR A 38 -2.45 1.43 10.22
N TRP A 39 -2.69 2.75 10.24
CA TRP A 39 -2.10 3.67 9.28
C TRP A 39 -0.58 3.83 9.45
N ASP A 40 -0.11 3.91 10.70
CA ASP A 40 1.32 3.97 11.01
C ASP A 40 2.01 2.67 10.58
N LEU A 41 1.40 1.51 10.83
CA LEU A 41 1.92 0.21 10.39
C LEU A 41 1.86 0.04 8.87
N LEU A 42 0.85 0.57 8.18
CA LEU A 42 0.80 0.56 6.72
C LEU A 42 1.96 1.35 6.10
N LEU A 43 2.30 2.49 6.71
CA LEU A 43 3.45 3.28 6.26
C LEU A 43 4.75 2.50 6.47
N ASP A 44 4.94 1.87 7.62
CA ASP A 44 6.13 1.04 7.87
C ASP A 44 6.19 -0.18 6.94
N PHE A 45 5.04 -0.81 6.69
CA PHE A 45 4.89 -1.87 5.71
C PHE A 45 5.31 -1.39 4.32
N SER A 46 4.90 -0.18 3.91
CA SER A 46 5.21 0.35 2.59
C SER A 46 6.68 0.57 2.29
N THR A 47 7.44 0.90 3.33
CA THR A 47 8.87 1.21 3.24
C THR A 47 9.71 -0.04 3.42
N THR A 48 9.22 -1.00 4.20
CA THR A 48 9.94 -2.23 4.57
C THR A 48 9.67 -3.40 3.61
N ILE A 49 8.45 -3.51 3.08
CA ILE A 49 8.04 -4.61 2.21
C ILE A 49 8.44 -4.36 0.76
N LYS A 50 9.01 -5.38 0.13
CA LYS A 50 9.37 -5.38 -1.29
C LYS A 50 8.11 -5.46 -2.16
N SER A 51 8.20 -4.98 -3.40
CA SER A 51 7.10 -5.04 -4.40
C SER A 51 6.54 -6.44 -4.64
N ASP A 52 7.37 -7.46 -4.43
CA ASP A 52 7.03 -8.86 -4.67
C ASP A 52 6.48 -9.55 -3.40
N PHE A 53 6.30 -8.79 -2.31
CA PHE A 53 5.82 -9.26 -1.00
C PHE A 53 6.61 -10.45 -0.42
N SER A 54 7.81 -10.70 -0.94
CA SER A 54 8.64 -11.86 -0.57
C SER A 54 9.20 -11.77 0.86
N ASN A 55 9.21 -10.56 1.44
CA ASN A 55 9.71 -10.27 2.78
C ASN A 55 8.57 -10.09 3.80
N TYR A 56 7.32 -10.34 3.38
CA TYR A 56 6.17 -10.23 4.28
C TYR A 56 6.02 -11.52 5.09
N ASP A 57 5.95 -11.37 6.42
CA ASP A 57 5.69 -12.45 7.36
C ASP A 57 4.24 -12.40 7.84
N HIS A 58 3.48 -13.43 7.47
CA HIS A 58 2.07 -13.59 7.85
C HIS A 58 1.86 -13.98 9.32
N ASP A 59 2.89 -14.49 10.00
CA ASP A 59 2.87 -14.73 11.46
C ASP A 59 3.30 -13.48 12.24
N GLY A 60 3.58 -12.38 11.54
CA GLY A 60 3.92 -11.09 12.13
C GLY A 60 2.75 -10.45 12.88
N ALA A 61 3.06 -9.49 13.75
CA ALA A 61 2.05 -8.74 14.52
C ALA A 61 1.31 -7.67 13.69
N TRP A 62 1.06 -7.94 12.40
CA TRP A 62 0.38 -7.00 11.52
C TRP A 62 -1.14 -7.02 11.79
N PRO A 63 -1.85 -5.90 11.58
CA PRO A 63 -3.29 -5.89 11.61
C PRO A 63 -3.84 -6.76 10.49
N THR A 64 -4.94 -7.48 10.75
CA THR A 64 -5.63 -8.30 9.74
C THR A 64 -5.96 -7.53 8.45
N LEU A 65 -6.16 -6.20 8.55
CA LEU A 65 -6.36 -5.35 7.38
C LEU A 65 -5.18 -5.36 6.40
N ILE A 66 -3.95 -5.45 6.91
CA ILE A 66 -2.74 -5.53 6.08
C ILE A 66 -2.65 -6.92 5.45
N ASP A 67 -2.97 -7.98 6.19
CA ASP A 67 -2.98 -9.35 5.68
C ASP A 67 -3.95 -9.50 4.50
N ASP A 68 -5.18 -8.98 4.66
CA ASP A 68 -6.19 -8.94 3.61
C ASP A 68 -5.73 -8.14 2.38
N PHE A 69 -4.99 -7.04 2.60
CA PHE A 69 -4.43 -6.26 1.52
C PHE A 69 -3.35 -7.03 0.75
N VAL A 70 -2.47 -7.77 1.43
CA VAL A 70 -1.45 -8.60 0.76
C VAL A 70 -2.12 -9.68 -0.09
N GLU A 71 -3.17 -10.32 0.43
CA GLU A 71 -3.95 -11.31 -0.33
C GLU A 71 -4.61 -10.69 -1.57
N TYR A 72 -5.21 -9.49 -1.41
CA TYR A 72 -5.79 -8.74 -2.53
C TYR A 72 -4.75 -8.46 -3.62
N VAL A 73 -3.57 -7.93 -3.25
CA VAL A 73 -2.52 -7.60 -4.23
C VAL A 73 -2.01 -8.85 -4.96
N LYS A 74 -1.79 -9.97 -4.24
CA LYS A 74 -1.38 -11.24 -4.85
C LYS A 74 -2.42 -11.78 -5.83
N THR A 75 -3.71 -11.61 -5.51
CA THR A 75 -4.83 -12.00 -6.37
C THR A 75 -4.91 -11.09 -7.60
N SER A 76 -4.78 -9.77 -7.44
CA SER A 76 -4.78 -8.80 -8.54
C SER A 76 -3.59 -8.99 -9.49
N GLN A 77 -2.41 -9.34 -8.98
CA GLN A 77 -1.23 -9.67 -9.82
C GLN A 77 -1.42 -10.98 -10.60
N SER A 78 -2.19 -11.93 -10.09
CA SER A 78 -2.47 -13.18 -10.80
C SER A 78 -3.49 -13.00 -11.94
N GLN A 79 -4.38 -12.00 -11.86
CA GLN A 79 -5.41 -11.77 -12.88
C GLN A 79 -4.90 -11.18 -14.20
N SER A 80 -3.70 -10.59 -14.24
CA SER A 80 -3.11 -10.03 -15.47
C SER A 80 -2.46 -11.08 -16.40
N SER A 81 -2.42 -12.35 -16.00
CA SER A 81 -1.74 -13.42 -16.76
C SER A 81 -2.63 -14.26 -17.68
N SER A 82 -3.94 -13.97 -17.78
CA SER A 82 -4.89 -14.82 -18.53
C SER A 82 -5.42 -14.25 -19.85
N ILE A 83 -4.83 -13.18 -20.40
CA ILE A 83 -5.12 -12.75 -21.78
C ILE A 83 -3.90 -13.06 -22.65
N ASN A 84 -3.80 -14.30 -23.12
CA ASN A 84 -3.18 -14.71 -24.39
C ASN A 84 -3.30 -16.24 -24.52
N VAL A 85 -4.48 -16.72 -24.94
CA VAL A 85 -4.65 -17.96 -25.70
C VAL A 85 -5.63 -17.71 -26.82
#